data_AF-A0A2K9AK46-F1
#
_entry.id   AF-A0A2K9AK46-F1
#
_cell.length_a   1.000
_cell.length_b   1.000
_cell.length_c   1.000
_cell.angle_alpha   90.00
_cell.angle_beta   90.00
_cell.angle_gamma   90.00
#
_symmetry.space_group_name_H-M   'P 1'
#
loop_
_entity.id
_entity.type
_entity.pdbx_description
1 polymer ?
#
loop_
_entity_poly.entity_id
_entity_poly.type
_entity_poly.pdbx_seq_one_letter_code
_entity_poly.pdbx_strand_id
1 'polypeptide(L)'
;MKVFFLTQSINSKAFNWIQYVFEDHAFKSEYLFLLEIGALIGYILGIIFMFLMQFIQLERISKQGIHGIYLLMTVELLITFAFLSLTIFSLSIELLAISFIMYILFSIFIDRMKDRYLFDDDFKHTHPKQIL
;
A
#
# COMPACT_ATOMS: atom_id res chain seq x y z
N MET A 1 34.24 -48.69 -5.34
CA MET A 1 33.44 -48.19 -6.48
C MET A 1 31.93 -48.47 -6.41
N LYS A 2 31.42 -49.28 -5.46
CA LYS A 2 29.96 -49.53 -5.30
C LYS A 2 29.21 -48.51 -4.43
N VAL A 3 29.91 -47.73 -3.60
CA VAL A 3 29.28 -46.77 -2.67
C VAL A 3 28.83 -45.49 -3.38
N PHE A 4 29.60 -45.00 -4.36
CA PHE A 4 29.30 -43.78 -5.12
C PHE A 4 27.99 -43.85 -5.92
N PHE A 5 27.66 -45.02 -6.48
CA PHE A 5 26.41 -45.23 -7.24
C PHE A 5 25.15 -45.21 -6.35
N LEU A 6 25.26 -45.71 -5.12
CA LEU A 6 24.15 -45.69 -4.15
C LEU A 6 23.84 -44.25 -3.71
N THR A 7 24.87 -43.44 -3.40
CA THR A 7 24.70 -42.04 -3.02
C THR A 7 24.08 -41.22 -4.14
N GLN A 8 24.46 -41.46 -5.40
CA GLN A 8 23.90 -40.76 -6.56
C GLN A 8 22.41 -41.12 -6.81
N SER A 9 22.03 -42.39 -6.62
CA SER A 9 20.64 -42.82 -6.75
C SER A 9 19.73 -42.30 -5.64
N ILE A 10 20.22 -42.25 -4.39
CA ILE A 10 19.48 -41.73 -3.24
C ILE A 10 19.28 -40.21 -3.39
N ASN A 11 20.31 -39.50 -3.86
CA ASN A 11 20.22 -38.07 -4.13
C ASN A 11 19.24 -37.77 -5.27
N SER A 12 19.18 -38.61 -6.31
CA SER A 12 18.19 -38.45 -7.39
C SER A 12 16.75 -38.67 -6.93
N LYS A 13 16.51 -39.63 -6.00
CA LYS A 13 15.17 -39.88 -5.46
C LYS A 13 14.73 -38.79 -4.50
N ALA A 14 15.64 -38.29 -3.66
CA ALA A 14 15.36 -37.15 -2.79
C ALA A 14 15.09 -35.88 -3.61
N PHE A 15 15.88 -35.63 -4.66
CA PHE A 15 15.69 -34.51 -5.56
C PHE A 15 14.37 -34.63 -6.34
N ASN A 16 14.05 -35.80 -6.90
CA ASN A 16 12.78 -36.05 -7.58
C ASN A 16 11.59 -35.95 -6.61
N TRP A 17 11.75 -36.36 -5.35
CA TRP A 17 10.71 -36.22 -4.34
C TRP A 17 10.49 -34.76 -3.95
N ILE A 18 11.56 -33.99 -3.77
CA ILE A 18 11.49 -32.53 -3.55
C ILE A 18 10.81 -31.88 -4.76
N GLN A 19 11.26 -32.19 -5.97
CA GLN A 19 10.70 -31.64 -7.21
C GLN A 19 9.22 -32.02 -7.37
N TYR A 20 8.84 -33.26 -7.06
CA TYR A 20 7.45 -33.71 -7.04
C TYR A 20 6.61 -32.98 -5.99
N VAL A 21 7.13 -32.78 -4.78
CA VAL A 21 6.44 -32.01 -3.72
C VAL A 21 6.29 -30.55 -4.13
N PHE A 22 7.30 -29.94 -4.75
CA PHE A 22 7.20 -28.57 -5.25
C PHE A 22 6.24 -28.46 -6.45
N GLU A 23 6.31 -29.35 -7.44
CA GLU A 23 5.42 -29.36 -8.62
C GLU A 23 3.96 -29.66 -8.24
N ASP A 24 3.72 -30.60 -7.33
CA ASP A 24 2.37 -31.06 -6.97
C ASP A 24 1.72 -30.21 -5.85
N HIS A 25 2.49 -29.48 -5.03
CA HIS A 25 1.97 -28.71 -3.88
C HIS A 25 2.36 -27.22 -3.86
N ALA A 26 3.51 -26.80 -4.38
CA ALA A 26 3.93 -25.40 -4.33
C ALA A 26 3.59 -24.61 -5.61
N PHE A 27 3.56 -25.28 -6.77
CA PHE A 27 3.35 -24.66 -8.09
C PHE A 27 2.00 -24.99 -8.75
N LYS A 28 1.07 -25.65 -8.04
CA LYS A 28 -0.30 -25.76 -8.54
C LYS A 28 -0.86 -24.36 -8.74
N SER A 29 -1.38 -24.10 -9.94
CA SER A 29 -1.95 -22.81 -10.34
C SER A 29 -2.96 -22.24 -9.34
N GLU A 30 -3.64 -23.12 -8.60
CA GLU A 30 -4.56 -22.78 -7.51
C GLU A 30 -3.89 -22.01 -6.37
N TYR A 31 -2.65 -22.36 -5.96
CA TYR A 31 -1.94 -21.65 -4.90
C TYR A 31 -1.38 -20.30 -5.37
N LEU A 32 -0.97 -20.20 -6.65
CA LEU A 32 -0.57 -18.94 -7.26
C LEU A 32 -1.76 -17.98 -7.36
N PHE A 33 -2.93 -18.48 -7.75
CA PHE A 33 -4.17 -17.72 -7.78
C PHE A 33 -4.61 -17.27 -6.38
N LEU A 34 -4.47 -18.12 -5.38
CA LEU A 34 -4.75 -17.76 -3.98
C LEU A 34 -3.81 -16.66 -3.47
N LEU A 35 -2.54 -16.70 -3.88
CA LEU A 35 -1.53 -15.69 -3.55
C LEU A 35 -1.82 -14.36 -4.23
N GLU A 36 -2.27 -14.36 -5.48
CA GLU A 36 -2.73 -13.17 -6.21
C GLU A 36 -3.93 -12.52 -5.51
N ILE A 37 -4.93 -13.31 -5.11
CA ILE A 37 -6.08 -12.82 -4.34
C ILE A 37 -5.62 -12.24 -2.99
N GLY A 38 -4.73 -12.94 -2.29
CA GLY A 38 -4.18 -12.47 -1.01
C GLY A 38 -3.44 -11.14 -1.16
N ALA A 39 -2.63 -10.98 -2.21
CA ALA A 39 -1.93 -9.75 -2.52
C ALA A 39 -2.91 -8.60 -2.83
N LEU A 40 -3.97 -8.87 -3.59
CA LEU A 40 -5.01 -7.88 -3.90
C LEU A 40 -5.75 -7.41 -2.62
N ILE A 41 -6.13 -8.34 -1.76
CA ILE A 41 -6.77 -8.03 -0.47
C ILE A 41 -5.81 -7.19 0.40
N GLY A 42 -4.54 -7.58 0.47
CA GLY A 42 -3.51 -6.85 1.21
C GLY A 42 -3.33 -5.42 0.69
N TYR A 43 -3.30 -5.23 -0.63
CA TYR A 43 -3.25 -3.90 -1.26
C TYR A 43 -4.44 -3.03 -0.85
N ILE A 44 -5.67 -3.55 -0.97
CA ILE A 44 -6.89 -2.81 -0.62
C ILE A 44 -6.88 -2.42 0.86
N LEU A 45 -6.62 -3.37 1.75
CA LEU A 45 -6.58 -3.13 3.18
C LEU A 45 -5.49 -2.13 3.57
N GLY A 46 -4.31 -2.21 2.94
CA GLY A 46 -3.22 -1.27 3.16
C GLY A 46 -3.61 0.16 2.84
N ILE A 47 -4.24 0.39 1.68
CA ILE A 47 -4.72 1.71 1.26
C ILE A 47 -5.79 2.23 2.22
N ILE A 48 -6.81 1.41 2.53
CA ILE A 48 -7.90 1.81 3.42
C ILE A 48 -7.36 2.17 4.81
N PHE A 49 -6.43 1.38 5.34
CA PHE A 49 -5.84 1.65 6.66
C PHE A 49 -5.08 2.98 6.68
N MET A 50 -4.22 3.22 5.68
CA MET A 50 -3.49 4.48 5.56
C MET A 50 -4.42 5.69 5.44
N PHE A 51 -5.44 5.58 4.57
CA PHE A 51 -6.48 6.59 4.40
C PHE A 51 -7.17 6.91 5.74
N LEU A 52 -7.68 5.90 6.45
CA LEU A 52 -8.40 6.13 7.70
C LEU A 52 -7.53 6.86 8.74
N MET A 53 -6.27 6.44 8.88
CA MET A 53 -5.35 7.05 9.83
C MET A 53 -5.06 8.52 9.50
N GLN A 54 -4.86 8.85 8.22
CA GLN A 54 -4.58 10.21 7.79
C GLN A 54 -5.84 11.08 7.81
N PHE A 55 -6.97 10.57 7.33
CA PHE A 55 -8.24 11.27 7.31
C PHE A 55 -8.73 11.64 8.72
N ILE A 56 -8.59 10.75 9.71
CA ILE A 56 -8.94 11.04 11.12
C ILE A 56 -8.09 12.20 11.67
N GLN A 57 -6.80 12.25 11.32
CA GLN A 57 -5.93 13.35 11.74
C GLN A 57 -6.37 14.68 11.11
N LEU A 58 -6.67 14.69 9.81
CA LEU A 58 -7.17 15.88 9.14
C LEU A 58 -8.53 16.32 9.70
N GLU A 59 -9.45 15.40 9.97
CA GLU A 59 -10.75 15.69 10.57
C GLU A 59 -10.61 16.32 11.96
N ARG A 60 -9.64 15.87 12.76
CA ARG A 60 -9.36 16.47 14.07
C ARG A 60 -8.91 17.92 13.94
N ILE A 61 -8.09 18.22 12.94
CA ILE A 61 -7.58 19.58 12.68
C ILE A 61 -8.67 20.46 12.06
N SER A 62 -9.51 19.92 11.17
CA SER A 62 -10.57 20.71 10.52
C SER A 62 -11.56 21.31 11.52
N LYS A 63 -11.78 20.64 12.67
CA LYS A 63 -12.57 21.17 13.80
C LYS A 63 -12.00 22.45 14.43
N GLN A 64 -10.73 22.79 14.14
CA GLN A 64 -10.10 24.04 14.56
C GLN A 64 -10.40 25.22 13.60
N GLY A 65 -11.12 24.98 12.50
CA GLY A 65 -11.58 26.03 11.58
C GLY A 65 -10.61 26.34 10.43
N ILE A 66 -9.52 25.58 10.28
CA ILE A 66 -8.52 25.79 9.23
C ILE A 66 -9.10 25.34 7.87
N HIS A 67 -9.55 26.30 7.06
CA HIS A 67 -10.21 26.03 5.78
C HIS A 67 -9.39 25.19 4.79
N GLY A 68 -8.05 25.32 4.79
CA GLY A 68 -7.17 24.54 3.91
C GLY A 68 -7.23 23.03 4.14
N ILE A 69 -7.62 22.59 5.33
CA ILE A 69 -7.68 21.17 5.69
C ILE A 69 -8.87 20.47 5.03
N TYR A 70 -10.01 21.13 4.86
CA TYR A 70 -11.15 20.54 4.14
C TYR A 70 -10.82 20.24 2.67
N LEU A 71 -9.99 21.09 2.05
CA LEU A 71 -9.48 20.84 0.70
C LEU A 71 -8.60 19.60 0.69
N LEU A 72 -7.67 19.46 1.65
CA LEU A 72 -6.83 18.27 1.77
C LEU A 72 -7.65 16.99 1.98
N MET A 73 -8.65 17.02 2.85
CA MET A 73 -9.56 15.88 3.06
C MET A 73 -10.27 15.48 1.76
N THR A 74 -10.73 16.46 0.97
CA THR A 74 -11.39 16.19 -0.32
C THR A 74 -10.42 15.56 -1.32
N VAL A 75 -9.20 16.10 -1.40
CA VAL A 75 -8.15 15.60 -2.30
C VAL A 75 -7.72 14.18 -1.89
N GLU A 76 -7.56 13.92 -0.60
CA GLU A 76 -7.25 12.58 -0.06
C GLU A 76 -8.33 11.56 -0.42
N LEU A 77 -9.61 11.94 -0.30
CA LEU A 77 -10.75 11.06 -0.61
C LEU A 77 -10.81 10.75 -2.11
N LEU A 78 -10.66 11.76 -2.97
CA LEU A 78 -10.65 11.58 -4.43
C LEU A 78 -9.51 10.67 -4.88
N ILE A 79 -8.32 10.86 -4.32
CA ILE A 79 -7.15 10.08 -4.72
C ILE A 79 -7.25 8.66 -4.18
N THR A 80 -7.66 8.47 -2.93
CA THR A 80 -7.91 7.13 -2.39
C THR A 80 -8.95 6.38 -3.23
N PHE A 81 -10.04 7.05 -3.63
CA PHE A 81 -11.04 6.45 -4.51
C PHE A 81 -10.45 6.07 -5.87
N ALA A 82 -9.63 6.92 -6.48
CA ALA A 82 -8.94 6.62 -7.74
C ALA A 82 -8.04 5.37 -7.61
N PHE A 83 -7.21 5.29 -6.57
CA PHE A 83 -6.29 4.16 -6.34
C PHE A 83 -7.01 2.85 -5.99
N LEU A 84 -8.15 2.92 -5.30
CA LEU A 84 -9.01 1.76 -5.06
C LEU A 84 -9.75 1.33 -6.33
N SER A 85 -10.19 2.27 -7.17
CA SER A 85 -10.85 1.94 -8.44
C SER A 85 -9.93 1.20 -9.41
N LEU A 86 -8.60 1.43 -9.31
CA LEU A 86 -7.60 0.68 -10.08
C LEU A 86 -7.65 -0.82 -9.81
N THR A 87 -8.13 -1.26 -8.65
CA THR A 87 -8.26 -2.70 -8.33
C THR A 87 -9.38 -3.41 -9.08
N ILE A 88 -10.35 -2.66 -9.61
CA ILE A 88 -11.43 -3.21 -10.44
C ILE A 88 -10.87 -3.61 -11.82
N PHE A 89 -9.82 -2.92 -12.27
CA PHE A 89 -9.12 -3.30 -13.48
C PHE A 89 -8.19 -4.48 -13.17
N SER A 90 -8.14 -5.47 -14.08
CA SER A 90 -7.26 -6.63 -13.96
C SER A 90 -5.80 -6.22 -14.24
N LEU A 91 -5.24 -5.42 -13.34
CA LEU A 91 -3.86 -4.96 -13.37
C LEU A 91 -2.92 -6.09 -12.96
N SER A 92 -1.72 -6.10 -13.54
CA SER A 92 -0.66 -6.99 -13.08
C SER A 92 -0.21 -6.61 -11.65
N ILE A 93 0.33 -7.58 -10.92
CA ILE A 93 0.86 -7.38 -9.56
C ILE A 93 1.92 -6.27 -9.54
N GLU A 94 2.76 -6.17 -10.57
CA GLU A 94 3.78 -5.13 -10.71
C GLU A 94 3.16 -3.72 -10.76
N LEU A 95 2.07 -3.56 -11.51
CA LEU A 95 1.35 -2.28 -11.59
C LEU A 95 0.65 -1.94 -10.27
N LEU A 96 0.10 -2.94 -9.57
CA LEU A 96 -0.46 -2.75 -8.22
C LEU A 96 0.64 -2.30 -7.23
N ALA A 97 1.83 -2.88 -7.30
CA ALA A 97 2.95 -2.49 -6.45
C ALA A 97 3.41 -1.05 -6.73
N ILE A 98 3.57 -0.67 -8.00
CA ILE A 98 3.90 0.71 -8.40
C ILE A 98 2.81 1.67 -7.93
N SER A 99 1.55 1.32 -8.14
CA SER A 99 0.38 2.07 -7.68
C SER A 99 0.41 2.28 -6.15
N PHE A 100 0.72 1.23 -5.39
CA PHE A 100 0.84 1.32 -3.93
C PHE A 100 1.95 2.27 -3.49
N ILE A 101 3.12 2.20 -4.14
CA ILE A 101 4.23 3.13 -3.87
C ILE A 101 3.82 4.58 -4.16
N MET A 102 3.15 4.81 -5.29
CA MET A 102 2.64 6.13 -5.64
C MET A 102 1.62 6.64 -4.62
N TYR A 103 0.77 5.77 -4.09
CA TYR A 103 -0.16 6.12 -3.02
C TYR A 103 0.57 6.53 -1.72
N ILE A 104 1.63 5.82 -1.34
CA ILE A 104 2.47 6.20 -0.19
C ILE A 104 3.08 7.59 -0.39
N LEU A 105 3.65 7.87 -1.57
CA LEU A 105 4.22 9.18 -1.88
C LEU A 105 3.18 10.30 -1.79
N PHE A 106 1.96 10.02 -2.26
CA PHE A 106 0.85 10.95 -2.12
C PHE A 106 0.45 11.18 -0.66
N SER A 107 0.39 10.13 0.16
CA SER A 107 0.09 10.25 1.59
C SER A 107 1.14 11.12 2.31
N ILE A 108 2.42 10.95 1.98
CA ILE A 108 3.51 11.81 2.47
C ILE A 108 3.31 13.26 2.03
N PHE A 109 2.89 13.49 0.77
CA PHE A 109 2.61 14.83 0.27
C PHE A 109 1.47 15.51 1.05
N ILE A 110 0.36 14.82 1.32
CA ILE A 110 -0.74 15.36 2.12
C ILE A 110 -0.27 15.72 3.53
N ASP A 111 0.56 14.87 4.14
CA ASP A 111 1.13 15.12 5.46
C ASP A 111 1.98 16.40 5.50
N ARG A 112 2.82 16.61 4.48
CA ARG A 112 3.62 17.84 4.34
C ARG A 112 2.76 19.08 4.12
N MET A 113 1.69 18.97 3.32
CA MET A 113 0.79 20.09 3.06
C MET A 113 -0.02 20.46 4.30
N LYS A 114 -0.45 19.47 5.09
CA LYS A 114 -1.10 19.67 6.39
C LYS A 114 -0.24 20.53 7.31
N ASP A 115 1.05 20.21 7.45
CA ASP A 115 1.98 20.98 8.29
C ASP A 115 2.11 22.44 7.84
N ARG A 116 2.10 22.68 6.52
CA ARG A 116 2.12 24.05 5.99
C ARG A 116 0.87 24.84 6.36
N TYR A 117 -0.31 24.23 6.27
CA TYR A 117 -1.56 24.91 6.65
C TYR A 117 -1.60 25.25 8.14
N LEU A 118 -1.09 24.36 9.00
CA LEU A 118 -0.97 24.62 10.43
C LEU A 118 -0.05 25.82 10.70
N PHE A 119 1.12 25.86 10.06
CA PHE A 119 2.08 26.95 10.22
C PHE A 119 1.53 28.30 9.76
N ASP A 120 0.86 28.35 8.62
CA ASP A 120 0.26 29.59 8.09
C ASP A 120 -0.86 30.14 8.98
N ASP A 121 -1.60 29.26 9.66
CA ASP A 121 -2.67 29.65 10.59
C ASP A 121 -2.09 30.22 11.89
N ASP A 122 -1.10 29.54 12.48
CA ASP A 122 -0.36 30.02 13.66
C ASP A 122 0.30 31.40 13.41
N PHE A 123 0.87 31.60 12.22
CA PHE A 123 1.47 32.88 11.83
C PHE A 123 0.43 34.00 11.74
N LYS A 124 -0.76 33.75 11.18
CA LYS A 124 -1.85 34.74 11.13
C LYS A 124 -2.37 35.11 12.51
N HIS A 125 -2.43 34.16 13.42
CA HIS A 125 -2.86 34.39 14.79
C HIS A 125 -1.84 35.19 15.61
N THR A 126 -0.55 34.99 15.38
CA THR A 126 0.53 35.71 16.08
C THR A 126 0.83 37.09 15.48
N HIS A 127 0.56 37.30 14.18
CA HIS A 127 0.75 38.57 13.49
C HIS A 127 -0.53 39.01 12.75
N PRO A 128 -1.57 39.45 13.47
CA PRO A 128 -2.78 39.93 12.84
C PRO A 128 -2.44 41.13 11.94
N LYS A 129 -2.93 41.10 10.69
CA LYS A 129 -2.77 42.22 9.75
C LYS A 129 -3.26 43.50 10.43
N GLN A 130 -2.36 44.46 10.62
CA GLN A 130 -2.75 45.81 11.02
C GLN A 130 -3.62 46.38 9.90
N ILE A 131 -4.92 46.54 10.18
CA ILE A 131 -5.84 47.26 9.31
C ILE A 131 -5.42 48.72 9.40
N LEU A 132 -4.99 49.30 8.28
CA LEU A 132 -4.61 50.70 8.14
C LEU A 132 -5.73 51.44 7.42
#